data_AF-A0A4Q6G429-F1
#
_entry.id   AF-A0A4Q6G429-F1
#
_cell.length_a   1.000
_cell.length_b   1.000
_cell.length_c   1.000
_cell.angle_alpha   90.00
_cell.angle_beta   90.00
_cell.angle_gamma   90.00
#
_symmetry.space_group_name_H-M   'P 1'
#
loop_
_entity.id
_entity.type
_entity.pdbx_description
1 polymer ?
#
loop_
_entity_poly.entity_id
_entity_poly.type
_entity_poly.pdbx_seq_one_letter_code
_entity_poly.pdbx_strand_id
1 'polypeptide(L)'
;MIKAYLLGLSLLLLNTSCGQTPTAVKPEASQTFSLTGIPEGTRWPCQDYIHGYNSSEMSCLRLPEAGNGHPSVDVLIAYPDFTPAQRAKIQDAVREFGQQWEQMRAEAAAPNESSLGKCIEASASRELFAVASTWPEIARNTPAAIAWAILNVQYMFEHHANTRTILTVSPIDRSGIMGMTNLGSDTANSENGNIMLGLPSLNNSSFTGLSFSGTLLHEWLHRKGYTHPLTGYKDPDFTSTLIVAAGQCMRNRSNSYAFSLFDNSNIEYE
;
A
#
# COMPACT_ATOMS: atom_id res chain seq x y z
N MET A 1 -59.27 18.78 -72.42
CA MET A 1 -58.28 19.06 -71.34
C MET A 1 -56.94 18.55 -71.84
N ILE A 2 -56.17 19.40 -72.53
CA ILE A 2 -54.96 20.10 -72.02
C ILE A 2 -53.82 19.14 -71.63
N LYS A 3 -52.83 19.03 -72.54
CA LYS A 3 -51.35 19.09 -72.40
C LYS A 3 -50.67 18.08 -71.43
N ALA A 4 -49.48 17.52 -71.66
CA ALA A 4 -48.43 17.73 -72.65
C ALA A 4 -47.48 16.51 -72.67
N TYR A 5 -46.81 16.32 -73.80
CA TYR A 5 -45.56 15.55 -73.93
C TYR A 5 -44.40 16.32 -73.27
N LEU A 6 -43.40 15.60 -72.72
CA LEU A 6 -41.98 15.93 -72.93
C LEU A 6 -41.06 14.81 -72.43
N LEU A 7 -40.28 14.29 -73.38
CA LEU A 7 -39.04 13.57 -73.16
C LEU A 7 -38.03 14.48 -72.44
N GLY A 8 -37.22 13.89 -71.57
CA GLY A 8 -36.04 14.51 -70.99
C GLY A 8 -35.03 13.45 -70.56
N LEU A 9 -34.25 12.95 -71.52
CA LEU A 9 -32.98 12.30 -71.28
C LEU A 9 -31.98 13.38 -70.83
N SER A 10 -31.20 13.15 -69.77
CA SER A 10 -29.74 13.35 -69.75
C SER A 10 -29.12 13.43 -68.34
N LEU A 11 -28.06 12.62 -68.21
CA LEU A 11 -26.77 12.86 -67.53
C LEU A 11 -26.72 13.18 -66.02
N LEU A 12 -26.29 12.15 -65.29
CA LEU A 12 -25.05 12.14 -64.50
C LEU A 12 -24.36 13.50 -64.33
N LEU A 13 -24.43 14.05 -63.12
CA LEU A 13 -23.33 14.79 -62.52
C LEU A 13 -23.16 14.37 -61.06
N LEU A 14 -21.92 13.95 -60.79
CA LEU A 14 -21.34 13.58 -59.51
C LEU A 14 -21.50 14.71 -58.49
N ASN A 15 -22.23 14.46 -57.41
CA ASN A 15 -22.07 15.23 -56.18
C ASN A 15 -21.12 14.46 -55.25
N THR A 16 -19.84 14.79 -55.42
CA THR A 16 -18.90 15.10 -54.35
C THR A 16 -19.16 14.44 -52.99
N SER A 17 -18.40 13.37 -52.76
CA SER A 17 -17.91 12.96 -51.45
C SER A 17 -17.18 14.12 -50.78
N CYS A 18 -17.89 14.93 -50.00
CA CYS A 18 -17.26 15.74 -48.97
C CYS A 18 -17.12 14.86 -47.73
N GLY A 19 -15.87 14.52 -47.42
CA GLY A 19 -15.49 13.70 -46.30
C GLY A 19 -16.14 14.19 -45.01
N GLN A 20 -16.96 13.33 -44.42
CA GLN A 20 -16.99 13.24 -42.98
C GLN A 20 -15.70 12.53 -42.58
N THR A 21 -14.63 13.31 -42.43
CA THR A 21 -13.57 12.95 -41.49
C THR A 21 -14.30 12.53 -40.22
N PRO A 22 -14.02 11.35 -39.63
CA PRO A 22 -14.44 11.09 -38.27
C PRO A 22 -14.00 12.32 -37.49
N THR A 23 -14.95 13.04 -36.89
CA THR A 23 -14.63 14.04 -35.89
C THR A 23 -13.77 13.27 -34.93
N ALA A 24 -12.45 13.48 -35.02
CA ALA A 24 -11.52 13.02 -34.04
C ALA A 24 -12.14 13.54 -32.75
N VAL A 25 -12.62 12.60 -31.93
CA VAL A 25 -12.85 12.88 -30.52
C VAL A 25 -11.52 13.47 -30.11
N LYS A 26 -11.50 14.80 -30.02
CA LYS A 26 -10.36 15.56 -29.54
C LYS A 26 -10.09 14.86 -28.21
N PRO A 27 -8.95 14.18 -28.02
CA PRO A 27 -8.68 13.59 -26.73
C PRO A 27 -8.88 14.74 -25.76
N GLU A 28 -9.85 14.57 -24.85
CA GLU A 28 -10.09 15.55 -23.80
C GLU A 28 -8.72 15.90 -23.27
N ALA A 29 -8.39 17.19 -23.37
CA ALA A 29 -7.09 17.69 -23.03
C ALA A 29 -6.72 17.05 -21.71
N SER A 30 -5.65 16.24 -21.72
CA SER A 30 -5.07 15.63 -20.54
C SER A 30 -4.99 16.72 -19.49
N GLN A 31 -5.96 16.73 -18.58
CA GLN A 31 -5.95 17.63 -17.45
C GLN A 31 -4.82 17.10 -16.62
N THR A 32 -3.67 17.75 -16.77
CA THR A 32 -2.56 17.63 -15.84
C THR A 32 -3.10 18.19 -14.54
N PHE A 33 -3.73 17.32 -13.73
CA PHE A 33 -4.13 17.66 -12.38
C PHE A 33 -2.86 17.93 -11.59
N SER A 34 -2.49 19.21 -11.54
CA SER A 34 -1.35 19.66 -10.76
C SER A 34 -1.57 19.25 -9.31
N LEU A 35 -0.63 18.50 -8.74
CA LEU A 35 -0.59 18.14 -7.31
C LEU A 35 -0.54 19.38 -6.38
N THR A 36 -0.33 20.58 -6.94
CA THR A 36 -0.18 21.84 -6.19
C THR A 36 -1.48 22.61 -5.93
N GLY A 37 -2.66 22.07 -6.26
CA GLY A 37 -3.92 22.84 -6.27
C GLY A 37 -4.98 22.55 -5.20
N ILE A 38 -4.80 21.57 -4.31
CA ILE A 38 -5.87 21.19 -3.36
C ILE A 38 -5.93 22.21 -2.20
N PRO A 39 -7.10 22.81 -1.89
CA PRO A 39 -7.25 23.74 -0.77
C PRO A 39 -6.84 23.12 0.57
N GLU A 40 -6.31 23.94 1.48
CA GLU A 40 -6.01 23.55 2.86
C GLU A 40 -7.29 23.04 3.55
N GLY A 41 -7.23 21.87 4.19
CA GLY A 41 -8.39 21.22 4.82
C GLY A 41 -9.21 20.29 3.90
N THR A 42 -8.89 20.18 2.62
CA THR A 42 -9.51 19.17 1.74
C THR A 42 -8.80 17.82 1.94
N ARG A 43 -9.55 16.76 2.28
CA ARG A 43 -9.01 15.39 2.27
C ARG A 43 -8.45 15.11 0.89
N TRP A 44 -7.21 14.61 0.82
CA TRP A 44 -6.61 14.20 -0.45
C TRP A 44 -7.55 13.22 -1.14
N PRO A 45 -8.18 13.55 -2.28
CA PRO A 45 -9.07 12.64 -2.95
C PRO A 45 -8.23 11.67 -3.77
N CYS A 46 -7.48 10.82 -3.11
CA CYS A 46 -6.74 9.72 -3.73
C CYS A 46 -7.62 8.93 -4.72
N GLN A 47 -8.94 8.84 -4.45
CA GLN A 47 -9.93 8.22 -5.31
C GLN A 47 -10.11 8.99 -6.63
N ASP A 48 -10.16 10.32 -6.59
CA ASP A 48 -10.27 11.15 -7.79
C ASP A 48 -9.00 11.04 -8.67
N TYR A 49 -7.81 10.89 -8.05
CA TYR A 49 -6.58 10.61 -8.78
C TYR A 49 -6.60 9.23 -9.46
N ILE A 50 -7.09 8.18 -8.80
CA ILE A 50 -7.19 6.85 -9.41
C ILE A 50 -8.10 6.87 -10.63
N HIS A 51 -9.24 7.59 -10.54
CA HIS A 51 -10.17 7.75 -11.65
C HIS A 51 -9.59 8.60 -12.80
N GLY A 52 -8.87 9.68 -12.47
CA GLY A 52 -8.25 10.57 -13.47
C GLY A 52 -7.06 9.96 -14.22
N TYR A 53 -6.33 9.03 -13.60
CA TYR A 53 -5.15 8.40 -14.20
C TYR A 53 -5.43 7.04 -14.86
N ASN A 54 -6.66 6.53 -14.79
CA ASN A 54 -7.03 5.18 -15.26
C ASN A 54 -6.03 4.09 -14.78
N SER A 55 -5.40 4.32 -13.63
CA SER A 55 -4.17 3.63 -13.29
C SER A 55 -4.50 2.40 -12.47
N SER A 56 -4.62 1.27 -13.14
CA SER A 56 -4.49 -0.03 -12.48
C SER A 56 -3.23 -0.13 -11.62
N GLU A 57 -2.26 0.78 -11.80
CA GLU A 57 -0.98 0.97 -11.10
C GLU A 57 -1.07 1.66 -9.75
N MET A 58 -2.25 2.02 -9.25
CA MET A 58 -2.37 2.70 -7.97
C MET A 58 -3.50 2.14 -7.11
N SER A 59 -3.43 2.40 -5.80
CA SER A 59 -4.57 2.27 -4.90
C SER A 59 -4.56 3.37 -3.86
N CYS A 60 -5.73 3.60 -3.29
CA CYS A 60 -5.87 4.44 -2.13
C CYS A 60 -6.05 3.57 -0.90
N LEU A 61 -5.13 3.70 0.04
CA LEU A 61 -5.24 3.11 1.36
C LEU A 61 -5.87 4.14 2.30
N ARG A 62 -7.05 3.81 2.82
CA ARG A 62 -7.71 4.59 3.85
C ARG A 62 -7.32 4.08 5.22
N LEU A 63 -6.85 4.98 6.08
CA LEU A 63 -6.60 4.73 7.49
C LEU A 63 -7.67 5.49 8.29
N PRO A 64 -8.44 4.82 9.17
CA PRO A 64 -9.43 5.49 10.00
C PRO A 64 -8.74 6.35 11.08
N GLU A 65 -9.56 7.13 11.79
CA GLU A 65 -9.13 7.95 12.91
C GLU A 65 -8.43 7.10 13.99
N ALA A 66 -7.38 7.65 14.60
CA ALA A 66 -6.56 6.97 15.61
C ALA A 66 -6.54 7.73 16.95
N GLY A 67 -7.68 7.75 17.64
CA GLY A 67 -7.82 8.47 18.91
C GLY A 67 -7.78 10.00 18.74
N ASN A 68 -7.59 10.71 19.85
CA ASN A 68 -7.63 12.18 19.85
C ASN A 68 -6.41 12.75 19.12
N GLY A 69 -6.64 13.48 18.02
CA GLY A 69 -5.61 14.23 17.31
C GLY A 69 -5.08 13.56 16.03
N HIS A 70 -5.59 12.39 15.66
CA HIS A 70 -5.17 11.66 14.46
C HIS A 70 -6.33 11.45 13.50
N PRO A 71 -6.52 12.35 12.52
CA PRO A 71 -7.66 12.26 11.61
C PRO A 71 -7.56 11.02 10.72
N SER A 72 -8.70 10.58 10.20
CA SER A 72 -8.69 9.63 9.09
C SER A 72 -7.96 10.24 7.88
N VAL A 73 -7.01 9.49 7.33
CA VAL A 73 -6.18 9.89 6.19
C VAL A 73 -6.29 8.88 5.05
N ASP A 74 -6.13 9.40 3.84
CA ASP A 74 -6.14 8.64 2.60
C ASP A 74 -4.74 8.76 1.96
N VAL A 75 -4.07 7.64 1.73
CA VAL A 75 -2.70 7.59 1.20
C VAL A 75 -2.69 6.96 -0.19
N LEU A 76 -2.04 7.62 -1.15
CA LEU A 76 -1.87 7.08 -2.49
C LEU A 76 -0.64 6.18 -2.56
N ILE A 77 -0.84 4.94 -3.04
CA ILE A 77 0.21 3.94 -3.24
C ILE A 77 0.29 3.58 -4.72
N ALA A 78 1.49 3.64 -5.29
CA ALA A 78 1.80 3.28 -6.67
C ALA A 78 2.57 1.95 -6.76
N TYR A 79 2.36 1.25 -7.88
CA TYR A 79 2.88 -0.09 -8.17
C TYR A 79 3.64 -0.13 -9.51
N PRO A 80 4.69 0.70 -9.68
CA PRO A 80 5.45 0.72 -10.93
C PRO A 80 6.06 -0.65 -11.23
N ASP A 81 6.23 -0.93 -12.53
CA ASP A 81 7.01 -2.06 -13.04
C ASP A 81 6.47 -3.47 -12.71
N PHE A 82 5.31 -3.58 -12.06
CA PHE A 82 4.62 -4.85 -11.86
C PHE A 82 3.78 -5.24 -13.07
N THR A 83 3.83 -6.54 -13.41
CA THR A 83 2.87 -7.15 -14.34
C THR A 83 1.45 -7.10 -13.77
N PRO A 84 0.39 -7.20 -14.59
CA PRO A 84 -0.99 -7.17 -14.11
C PRO A 84 -1.29 -8.22 -13.03
N ALA A 85 -0.74 -9.43 -13.13
CA ALA A 85 -0.97 -10.50 -12.16
C ALA A 85 -0.31 -10.20 -10.80
N GLN A 86 0.93 -9.69 -10.81
CA GLN A 86 1.63 -9.28 -9.58
C GLN A 86 0.92 -8.08 -8.93
N ARG A 87 0.50 -7.12 -9.75
CA ARG A 87 -0.21 -5.92 -9.31
C ARG A 87 -1.53 -6.26 -8.63
N ALA A 88 -2.30 -7.21 -9.17
CA ALA A 88 -3.51 -7.69 -8.53
C ALA A 88 -3.24 -8.28 -7.12
N LYS A 89 -2.13 -9.01 -6.95
CA LYS A 89 -1.71 -9.55 -5.65
C LYS A 89 -1.32 -8.45 -4.65
N ILE A 90 -0.69 -7.37 -5.13
CA ILE A 90 -0.29 -6.24 -4.28
C ILE A 90 -1.49 -5.38 -3.90
N GLN A 91 -2.42 -5.16 -4.84
CA GLN A 91 -3.68 -4.49 -4.56
C GLN A 91 -4.51 -5.26 -3.53
N ASP A 92 -4.53 -6.60 -3.65
CA ASP A 92 -5.10 -7.47 -2.62
C ASP A 92 -4.38 -7.27 -1.28
N ALA A 93 -3.04 -7.26 -1.25
CA ALA A 93 -2.27 -7.02 -0.03
C ALA A 93 -2.56 -5.67 0.65
N VAL A 94 -2.66 -4.59 -0.12
CA VAL A 94 -3.00 -3.25 0.39
C VAL A 94 -4.42 -3.22 0.94
N ARG A 95 -5.37 -3.88 0.25
CA ARG A 95 -6.74 -4.03 0.74
C ARG A 95 -6.80 -4.81 2.05
N GLU A 96 -6.13 -5.96 2.12
CA GLU A 96 -6.04 -6.79 3.32
C GLU A 96 -5.42 -6.03 4.50
N PHE A 97 -4.33 -5.30 4.25
CA PHE A 97 -3.70 -4.43 5.25
C PHE A 97 -4.69 -3.37 5.75
N GLY A 98 -5.38 -2.67 4.84
CA GLY A 98 -6.36 -1.65 5.20
C GLY A 98 -7.52 -2.20 6.03
N GLN A 99 -8.06 -3.37 5.67
CA GLN A 99 -9.13 -4.04 6.42
C GLN A 99 -8.68 -4.44 7.83
N GLN A 100 -7.49 -5.02 7.97
CA GLN A 100 -6.95 -5.39 9.28
C GLN A 100 -6.64 -4.16 10.15
N TRP A 101 -6.12 -3.09 9.54
CA TRP A 101 -5.90 -1.83 10.23
C TRP A 101 -7.21 -1.19 10.70
N GLU A 102 -8.24 -1.20 9.86
CA GLU A 102 -9.57 -0.72 10.21
C GLU A 102 -10.18 -1.54 11.35
N GLN A 103 -10.10 -2.87 11.27
CA GLN A 103 -10.56 -3.77 12.32
C GLN A 103 -9.85 -3.48 13.66
N MET A 104 -8.52 -3.39 13.64
CA MET A 104 -7.72 -3.05 14.83
C MET A 104 -8.22 -1.77 15.50
N ARG A 105 -8.51 -0.73 14.71
CA ARG A 105 -8.99 0.57 15.22
C ARG A 105 -10.44 0.55 15.67
N ALA A 106 -11.28 -0.28 15.06
CA ALA A 106 -12.67 -0.46 15.47
C ALA A 106 -12.79 -1.23 16.80
N GLU A 107 -11.86 -2.14 17.07
CA GLU A 107 -11.87 -2.97 18.29
C GLU A 107 -11.44 -2.21 19.54
N ALA A 108 -10.46 -1.30 19.43
CA ALA A 108 -9.93 -0.57 20.58
C ALA A 108 -9.33 0.79 20.19
N ALA A 109 -9.40 1.76 21.11
CA ALA A 109 -8.77 3.06 20.95
C ALA A 109 -7.22 2.95 20.92
N ALA A 110 -6.67 2.11 21.80
CA ALA A 110 -5.24 1.82 21.86
C ALA A 110 -4.91 0.54 21.06
N PRO A 111 -3.97 0.57 20.10
CA PRO A 111 -3.65 -0.59 19.25
C PRO A 111 -3.30 -1.86 20.02
N ASN A 112 -2.62 -1.74 21.16
CA ASN A 112 -2.22 -2.88 21.99
C ASN A 112 -3.41 -3.63 22.62
N GLU A 113 -4.58 -3.01 22.75
CA GLU A 113 -5.77 -3.64 23.34
C GLU A 113 -6.61 -4.42 22.31
N SER A 114 -6.37 -4.18 21.01
CA SER A 114 -7.01 -4.89 19.91
C SER A 114 -6.57 -6.34 19.81
N SER A 115 -7.27 -7.14 19.00
CA SER A 115 -6.90 -8.51 18.66
C SER A 115 -5.51 -8.59 18.02
N LEU A 116 -5.20 -7.66 17.11
CA LEU A 116 -3.88 -7.56 16.50
C LEU A 116 -2.82 -7.27 17.56
N GLY A 117 -3.07 -6.30 18.45
CA GLY A 117 -2.18 -5.93 19.54
C GLY A 117 -1.89 -7.09 20.49
N LYS A 118 -2.92 -7.84 20.89
CA LYS A 118 -2.80 -9.03 21.74
C LYS A 118 -2.02 -10.16 21.06
N CYS A 119 -2.22 -10.35 19.76
CA CYS A 119 -1.42 -11.31 18.99
C CYS A 119 0.06 -10.91 19.01
N ILE A 120 0.36 -9.62 18.81
CA ILE A 120 1.75 -9.12 18.84
C ILE A 120 2.33 -9.28 20.25
N GLU A 121 1.59 -8.91 21.30
CA GLU A 121 2.03 -9.04 22.69
C GLU A 121 2.38 -10.49 23.06
N ALA A 122 1.59 -11.45 22.59
CA ALA A 122 1.83 -12.88 22.83
C ALA A 122 3.04 -13.43 22.06
N SER A 123 3.48 -12.76 20.98
CA SER A 123 4.53 -13.26 20.08
C SER A 123 5.86 -12.49 20.20
N ALA A 124 5.79 -11.21 20.56
CA ALA A 124 6.92 -10.30 20.64
C ALA A 124 7.53 -10.31 22.06
N SER A 125 8.81 -10.64 22.16
CA SER A 125 9.56 -10.58 23.42
C SER A 125 10.94 -9.93 23.28
N ARG A 126 11.36 -9.58 22.07
CA ARG A 126 12.65 -8.96 21.77
C ARG A 126 12.50 -7.74 20.88
N GLU A 127 13.51 -6.87 20.90
CA GLU A 127 13.61 -5.66 20.05
C GLU A 127 12.29 -4.91 19.94
N LEU A 128 11.69 -4.65 21.10
CA LEU A 128 10.35 -4.08 21.22
C LEU A 128 10.28 -2.61 20.76
N PHE A 129 11.43 -1.95 20.64
CA PHE A 129 11.52 -0.55 20.22
C PHE A 129 12.54 -0.43 19.10
N ALA A 130 12.38 0.60 18.26
CA ALA A 130 13.36 0.96 17.23
C ALA A 130 14.74 1.22 17.83
N VAL A 131 15.80 1.00 17.03
CA VAL A 131 17.21 1.14 17.47
C VAL A 131 17.47 2.51 18.10
N ALA A 132 16.91 3.56 17.51
CA ALA A 132 17.01 4.94 18.00
C ALA A 132 15.64 5.46 18.45
N SER A 133 14.98 4.77 19.38
CA SER A 133 13.61 5.12 19.73
C SER A 133 13.46 6.43 20.51
N THR A 134 12.58 7.31 20.03
CA THR A 134 12.12 8.53 20.72
C THR A 134 11.23 8.26 21.93
N TRP A 135 10.71 7.04 22.09
CA TRP A 135 9.85 6.71 23.22
C TRP A 135 10.64 6.73 24.54
N PRO A 136 10.12 7.41 25.60
CA PRO A 136 10.84 7.56 26.86
C PRO A 136 11.20 6.23 27.50
N GLU A 137 12.49 6.05 27.87
CA GLU A 137 13.01 4.80 28.41
C GLU A 137 12.27 4.33 29.67
N ILE A 138 11.94 5.26 30.56
CA ILE A 138 11.21 5.01 31.81
C ILE A 138 9.79 4.45 31.62
N ALA A 139 9.23 4.57 30.41
CA ALA A 139 7.89 4.11 30.06
C ALA A 139 7.91 2.95 29.05
N ARG A 140 9.08 2.30 28.85
CA ARG A 140 9.22 1.18 27.92
C ARG A 140 8.69 -0.10 28.52
N ASN A 141 7.65 -0.65 27.91
CA ASN A 141 7.09 -1.98 28.15
C ASN A 141 6.44 -2.49 26.86
N THR A 142 6.07 -3.77 26.81
CA THR A 142 5.51 -4.39 25.60
C THR A 142 4.22 -3.71 25.10
N PRO A 143 3.21 -3.41 25.95
CA PRO A 143 2.04 -2.65 25.50
C PRO A 143 2.39 -1.30 24.88
N ALA A 144 3.28 -0.53 25.51
CA ALA A 144 3.71 0.77 25.00
C ALA A 144 4.49 0.65 23.69
N ALA A 145 5.34 -0.37 23.55
CA ALA A 145 6.05 -0.69 22.30
C ALA A 145 5.09 -0.92 21.14
N ILE A 146 4.07 -1.76 21.35
CA ILE A 146 3.06 -2.08 20.33
C ILE A 146 2.26 -0.84 19.94
N ALA A 147 1.77 -0.10 20.94
CA ALA A 147 1.04 1.15 20.71
C ALA A 147 1.90 2.15 19.92
N TRP A 148 3.16 2.32 20.32
CA TRP A 148 4.09 3.25 19.65
C TRP A 148 4.43 2.81 18.23
N ALA A 149 4.74 1.53 17.99
CA ALA A 149 5.08 1.02 16.67
C ALA A 149 3.98 1.30 15.64
N ILE A 150 2.74 0.97 16.00
CA ILE A 150 1.57 1.20 15.14
C ILE A 150 1.30 2.70 14.97
N LEU A 151 1.41 3.49 16.03
CA LEU A 151 1.23 4.95 15.95
C LEU A 151 2.33 5.62 15.11
N ASN A 152 3.55 5.12 15.14
CA ASN A 152 4.66 5.70 14.38
C ASN A 152 4.54 5.44 12.87
N VAL A 153 3.99 4.27 12.50
CA VAL A 153 3.57 3.99 11.12
C VAL A 153 2.39 4.91 10.72
N GLN A 154 1.42 5.13 11.61
CA GLN A 154 0.31 6.09 11.38
C GLN A 154 0.86 7.50 11.09
N TYR A 155 1.80 8.01 11.88
CA TYR A 155 2.40 9.33 11.65
C TYR A 155 3.11 9.45 10.29
N MET A 156 3.78 8.39 9.84
CA MET A 156 4.39 8.37 8.50
C MET A 156 3.32 8.48 7.41
N PHE A 157 2.22 7.74 7.53
CA PHE A 157 1.11 7.84 6.59
C PHE A 157 0.43 9.21 6.59
N GLU A 158 0.21 9.79 7.77
CA GLU A 158 -0.33 11.13 7.91
C GLU A 158 0.58 12.18 7.27
N HIS A 159 1.90 12.06 7.46
CA HIS A 159 2.86 12.93 6.79
C HIS A 159 2.73 12.82 5.28
N HIS A 160 2.79 11.61 4.74
CA HIS A 160 2.67 11.36 3.30
C HIS A 160 1.36 11.93 2.74
N ALA A 161 0.24 11.71 3.42
CA ALA A 161 -1.06 12.28 3.06
C ALA A 161 -1.06 13.82 3.06
N ASN A 162 -0.49 14.43 4.10
CA ASN A 162 -0.47 15.89 4.24
C ASN A 162 0.46 16.56 3.22
N THR A 163 1.62 15.96 2.93
CA THR A 163 2.61 16.54 2.01
C THR A 163 2.39 16.16 0.55
N ARG A 164 1.36 15.39 0.27
CA ARG A 164 1.06 14.90 -1.08
C ARG A 164 2.12 13.97 -1.67
N THR A 165 2.79 13.20 -0.82
CA THR A 165 3.88 12.30 -1.23
C THR A 165 3.35 10.89 -1.49
N ILE A 166 3.44 10.45 -2.75
CA ILE A 166 3.04 9.10 -3.17
C ILE A 166 3.98 8.06 -2.56
N LEU A 167 3.42 6.99 -2.01
CA LEU A 167 4.16 5.80 -1.62
C LEU A 167 4.34 4.86 -2.79
N THR A 168 5.51 4.25 -2.90
CA THR A 168 5.81 3.30 -3.96
C THR A 168 6.08 1.92 -3.38
N VAL A 169 5.39 0.92 -3.91
CA VAL A 169 5.77 -0.48 -3.78
C VAL A 169 6.37 -0.87 -5.12
N SER A 170 7.63 -1.30 -5.15
CA SER A 170 8.32 -1.68 -6.40
C SER A 170 8.81 -3.13 -6.38
N PRO A 171 8.97 -3.77 -7.54
CA PRO A 171 9.55 -5.11 -7.61
C PRO A 171 11.05 -5.07 -7.29
N ILE A 172 11.55 -6.14 -6.68
CA ILE A 172 12.98 -6.45 -6.61
C ILE A 172 13.21 -7.91 -6.99
N ASP A 173 14.20 -8.17 -7.85
CA ASP A 173 14.58 -9.54 -8.21
C ASP A 173 15.52 -10.11 -7.16
N ARG A 174 14.96 -10.58 -6.05
CA ARG A 174 15.72 -11.15 -4.94
C ARG A 174 15.03 -12.39 -4.36
N SER A 175 15.73 -13.50 -4.42
CA SER A 175 15.30 -14.78 -3.84
C SER A 175 15.42 -14.78 -2.32
N GLY A 176 14.62 -15.62 -1.66
CA GLY A 176 14.67 -15.84 -0.21
C GLY A 176 14.02 -14.76 0.66
N ILE A 177 13.48 -13.69 0.06
CA ILE A 177 12.79 -12.62 0.79
C ILE A 177 11.43 -12.32 0.14
N MET A 178 10.46 -11.91 0.97
CA MET A 178 9.17 -11.41 0.47
C MET A 178 9.18 -9.89 0.26
N GLY A 179 9.92 -9.17 1.09
CA GLY A 179 10.01 -7.72 1.09
C GLY A 179 11.39 -7.25 1.51
N MET A 180 11.68 -6.00 1.17
CA MET A 180 12.87 -5.30 1.61
C MET A 180 12.61 -3.80 1.61
N THR A 181 13.24 -3.11 2.54
CA THR A 181 13.41 -1.67 2.45
C THR A 181 14.68 -1.21 3.17
N ASN A 182 15.03 0.05 3.00
CA ASN A 182 16.09 0.68 3.77
C ASN A 182 15.60 0.97 5.18
N LEU A 183 16.44 0.74 6.19
CA LEU A 183 16.14 1.13 7.56
C LEU A 183 15.95 2.65 7.65
N GLY A 184 14.85 3.08 8.29
CA GLY A 184 14.61 4.49 8.59
C GLY A 184 14.81 4.79 10.07
N SER A 185 14.04 5.76 10.58
CA SER A 185 14.10 6.18 11.98
C SER A 185 12.72 6.40 12.56
N ASP A 186 12.55 6.07 13.84
CA ASP A 186 11.32 6.34 14.57
C ASP A 186 11.19 7.83 14.96
N THR A 187 12.24 8.64 14.74
CA THR A 187 12.32 10.07 15.08
C THR A 187 11.73 10.99 14.03
N ALA A 188 11.59 10.50 12.79
CA ALA A 188 11.18 11.32 11.65
C ALA A 188 9.90 10.77 11.00
N ASN A 189 8.88 11.62 10.91
CA ASN A 189 7.63 11.28 10.21
C ASN A 189 7.78 11.39 8.69
N SER A 190 8.77 12.15 8.21
CA SER A 190 9.09 12.34 6.80
C SER A 190 9.90 11.22 6.16
N GLU A 191 10.10 10.11 6.88
CA GLU A 191 10.74 8.94 6.30
C GLU A 191 9.96 8.46 5.09
N ASN A 192 10.65 8.26 3.97
CA ASN A 192 10.04 7.77 2.74
C ASN A 192 9.36 6.42 3.00
N GLY A 193 8.04 6.27 2.86
CA GLY A 193 7.38 4.96 3.07
C GLY A 193 7.53 3.92 1.95
N ASN A 194 8.43 4.15 0.98
CA ASN A 194 8.67 3.21 -0.13
C ASN A 194 9.23 1.87 0.35
N ILE A 195 8.76 0.80 -0.27
CA ILE A 195 9.18 -0.58 0.02
C ILE A 195 9.31 -1.38 -1.28
N MET A 196 10.07 -2.46 -1.24
CA MET A 196 10.29 -3.36 -2.37
C MET A 196 9.76 -4.75 -2.05
N LEU A 197 9.16 -5.43 -3.02
CA LEU A 197 8.65 -6.80 -2.88
C LEU A 197 9.37 -7.77 -3.82
N GLY A 198 9.74 -8.94 -3.28
CA GLY A 198 10.50 -9.96 -4.00
C GLY A 198 9.70 -10.58 -5.15
N LEU A 199 10.21 -10.46 -6.37
CA LEU A 199 9.60 -11.05 -7.58
C LEU A 199 9.40 -12.57 -7.46
N PRO A 200 10.35 -13.37 -6.95
CA PRO A 200 10.12 -14.81 -6.79
C PRO A 200 8.90 -15.15 -5.93
N SER A 201 8.72 -14.46 -4.79
CA SER A 201 7.54 -14.64 -3.92
C SER A 201 6.25 -14.14 -4.57
N LEU A 202 6.30 -13.03 -5.31
CA LEU A 202 5.13 -12.52 -6.03
C LEU A 202 4.69 -13.46 -7.17
N ASN A 203 5.62 -14.14 -7.82
CA ASN A 203 5.35 -15.10 -8.89
C ASN A 203 4.88 -16.47 -8.37
N ASN A 204 5.14 -16.78 -7.10
CA ASN A 204 4.71 -18.03 -6.48
C ASN A 204 3.23 -17.95 -6.05
N SER A 205 2.42 -18.91 -6.49
CA SER A 205 0.98 -18.97 -6.23
C SER A 205 0.62 -19.33 -4.79
N SER A 206 1.55 -19.86 -3.99
CA SER A 206 1.33 -20.13 -2.56
C SER A 206 1.22 -18.85 -1.72
N PHE A 207 1.83 -17.75 -2.17
CA PHE A 207 1.72 -16.45 -1.51
C PHE A 207 0.50 -15.68 -2.01
N THR A 208 -0.32 -15.24 -1.06
CA THR A 208 -1.58 -14.51 -1.29
C THR A 208 -1.42 -13.02 -0.95
N GLY A 209 -2.40 -12.17 -1.27
CA GLY A 209 -2.39 -10.79 -0.81
C GLY A 209 -2.32 -10.70 0.72
N LEU A 210 -2.99 -11.60 1.44
CA LEU A 210 -2.89 -11.70 2.91
C LEU A 210 -1.45 -12.00 3.37
N SER A 211 -0.71 -12.85 2.67
CA SER A 211 0.72 -13.07 2.98
C SER A 211 1.52 -11.79 2.84
N PHE A 212 1.24 -11.01 1.79
CA PHE A 212 1.91 -9.74 1.53
C PHE A 212 1.45 -8.61 2.44
N SER A 213 0.21 -8.58 2.96
CA SER A 213 -0.24 -7.52 3.87
C SER A 213 0.61 -7.43 5.13
N GLY A 214 0.99 -8.59 5.70
CA GLY A 214 1.95 -8.64 6.79
C GLY A 214 3.36 -8.25 6.39
N THR A 215 3.77 -8.56 5.15
CA THR A 215 5.03 -8.04 4.60
C THR A 215 5.00 -6.52 4.52
N LEU A 216 3.90 -5.89 4.10
CA LEU A 216 3.79 -4.43 4.04
C LEU A 216 4.00 -3.81 5.44
N LEU A 217 3.30 -4.31 6.47
CA LEU A 217 3.51 -3.83 7.84
C LEU A 217 4.94 -4.03 8.31
N HIS A 218 5.52 -5.20 8.03
CA HIS A 218 6.89 -5.52 8.38
C HIS A 218 7.87 -4.51 7.77
N GLU A 219 7.80 -4.29 6.45
CA GLU A 219 8.70 -3.34 5.78
C GLU A 219 8.46 -1.89 6.22
N TRP A 220 7.21 -1.48 6.48
CA TRP A 220 6.96 -0.13 7.01
C TRP A 220 7.51 0.07 8.43
N LEU A 221 7.55 -0.97 9.25
CA LEU A 221 8.22 -0.89 10.55
C LEU A 221 9.76 -0.75 10.39
N HIS A 222 10.37 -1.35 9.37
CA HIS A 222 11.79 -1.05 9.02
C HIS A 222 11.97 0.42 8.65
N ARG A 223 11.04 1.01 7.90
CA ARG A 223 11.05 2.46 7.63
C ARG A 223 10.94 3.30 8.89
N LYS A 224 10.47 2.72 10.00
CA LYS A 224 10.43 3.34 11.33
C LYS A 224 11.56 2.90 12.26
N GLY A 225 12.62 2.28 11.73
CA GLY A 225 13.84 1.98 12.49
C GLY A 225 13.73 0.75 13.41
N TYR A 226 12.66 -0.04 13.29
CA TYR A 226 12.58 -1.35 13.93
C TYR A 226 13.45 -2.32 13.13
N THR A 227 14.22 -3.15 13.83
CA THR A 227 15.14 -4.11 13.22
C THR A 227 14.78 -5.53 13.62
N HIS A 228 15.49 -6.47 13.01
CA HIS A 228 15.65 -7.81 13.54
C HIS A 228 16.96 -7.90 14.32
N PRO A 229 17.14 -8.94 15.15
CA PRO A 229 18.43 -9.18 15.77
C PRO A 229 19.43 -9.55 14.69
N LEU A 230 20.71 -9.29 14.95
CA LEU A 230 21.82 -9.70 14.08
C LEU A 230 22.06 -11.23 14.17
N THR A 231 20.98 -12.01 14.08
CA THR A 231 20.92 -13.47 14.14
C THR A 231 20.23 -13.99 12.89
N GLY A 232 20.44 -15.27 12.55
CA GLY A 232 19.81 -15.88 11.38
C GLY A 232 18.30 -16.07 11.54
N TYR A 233 17.58 -16.21 10.42
CA TYR A 233 16.11 -16.36 10.36
C TYR A 233 15.53 -17.59 11.07
N LYS A 234 16.37 -18.59 11.36
CA LYS A 234 16.01 -19.80 12.10
C LYS A 234 16.18 -19.65 13.62
N ASP A 235 16.72 -18.52 14.06
CA ASP A 235 16.87 -18.22 15.47
C ASP A 235 15.49 -17.92 16.08
N PRO A 236 15.07 -18.63 17.15
CA PRO A 236 13.86 -18.26 17.90
C PRO A 236 13.85 -16.77 18.30
N ASP A 237 15.04 -16.19 18.52
CA ASP A 237 15.24 -14.80 18.87
C ASP A 237 14.86 -13.85 17.73
N PHE A 238 15.02 -14.28 16.48
CA PHE A 238 14.60 -13.53 15.29
C PHE A 238 13.07 -13.46 15.21
N THR A 239 12.41 -14.61 15.40
CA THR A 239 10.94 -14.73 15.25
C THR A 239 10.14 -14.01 16.34
N SER A 240 10.79 -13.64 17.44
CA SER A 240 10.17 -12.98 18.59
C SER A 240 10.37 -11.45 18.62
N THR A 241 10.88 -10.87 17.53
CA THR A 241 10.96 -9.40 17.41
C THR A 241 9.60 -8.79 17.12
N LEU A 242 9.38 -7.54 17.57
CA LEU A 242 8.11 -6.84 17.34
C LEU A 242 7.77 -6.75 15.85
N ILE A 243 8.75 -6.47 15.00
CA ILE A 243 8.55 -6.34 13.55
C ILE A 243 8.12 -7.65 12.87
N VAL A 244 8.66 -8.78 13.33
CA VAL A 244 8.27 -10.10 12.84
C VAL A 244 6.88 -10.46 13.34
N ALA A 245 6.64 -10.31 14.64
CA ALA A 245 5.34 -10.56 15.25
C ALA A 245 4.22 -9.72 14.62
N ALA A 246 4.46 -8.43 14.38
CA ALA A 246 3.52 -7.53 13.71
C ALA A 246 3.16 -8.04 12.31
N GLY A 247 4.15 -8.40 11.50
CA GLY A 247 3.93 -8.97 10.18
C GLY A 247 3.16 -10.30 10.23
N GLN A 248 3.46 -11.18 11.18
CA GLN A 248 2.77 -12.47 11.34
C GLN A 248 1.32 -12.30 11.77
N CYS A 249 1.08 -11.43 12.76
CA CYS A 249 -0.25 -11.17 13.28
C CYS A 249 -1.14 -10.47 12.24
N MET A 250 -0.58 -9.59 11.42
CA MET A 250 -1.29 -8.96 10.30
C MET A 250 -1.75 -9.97 9.23
N ARG A 251 -1.04 -11.10 9.07
CA ARG A 251 -1.44 -12.20 8.16
C ARG A 251 -2.54 -13.08 8.76
N ASN A 252 -2.80 -12.96 10.05
CA ASN A 252 -3.63 -13.90 10.79
C ASN A 252 -5.01 -13.32 11.07
N ARG A 253 -5.93 -13.48 10.12
CA ARG A 253 -7.34 -13.09 10.26
C ARG A 253 -8.05 -13.76 11.45
N SER A 254 -7.49 -14.84 12.00
CA SER A 254 -8.14 -15.74 12.94
C SER A 254 -7.40 -15.93 14.28
N ASN A 255 -6.34 -15.16 14.57
CA ASN A 255 -5.54 -15.29 15.81
C ASN A 255 -5.09 -16.74 16.15
N SER A 256 -4.84 -17.60 15.16
CA SER A 256 -4.24 -18.93 15.39
C SER A 256 -2.71 -18.86 15.38
N TYR A 257 -2.08 -19.12 16.52
CA TYR A 257 -0.64 -19.06 16.76
C TYR A 257 0.15 -20.15 15.99
N ALA A 258 0.52 -19.92 14.73
CA ALA A 258 1.70 -20.49 14.07
C ALA A 258 1.74 -20.13 12.57
N PHE A 259 2.54 -19.14 12.17
CA PHE A 259 2.94 -18.97 10.76
C PHE A 259 4.35 -18.37 10.66
N SER A 260 5.20 -18.97 9.83
CA SER A 260 6.53 -18.44 9.48
C SER A 260 6.41 -17.32 8.45
N LEU A 261 7.21 -16.25 8.59
CA LEU A 261 7.33 -15.23 7.54
C LEU A 261 8.10 -15.72 6.30
N PHE A 262 8.71 -16.91 6.39
CA PHE A 262 9.68 -17.42 5.44
C PHE A 262 9.17 -18.66 4.69
N ASP A 263 9.53 -18.74 3.41
CA ASP A 263 9.45 -20.00 2.67
C ASP A 263 10.46 -20.98 3.29
N ASN A 264 10.04 -22.20 3.59
CA ASN A 264 10.94 -23.25 4.06
C ASN A 264 11.84 -23.80 2.93
N SER A 265 11.80 -23.21 1.73
CA SER A 265 12.74 -23.49 0.66
C SER A 265 14.07 -22.72 0.87
N ASN A 266 15.08 -23.45 1.37
CA ASN A 266 16.51 -23.13 1.38
C ASN A 266 16.90 -21.66 1.14
N ILE A 267 16.85 -20.84 2.20
CA ILE A 267 17.62 -19.58 2.23
C ILE A 267 19.09 -19.97 2.45
N GLU A 268 19.88 -19.94 1.37
CA GLU A 268 21.33 -19.90 1.47
C GLU A 268 21.76 -18.49 1.87
N TYR A 269 22.63 -18.41 2.88
CA TYR A 269 23.14 -17.17 3.44
C TYR A 269 24.43 -16.80 2.70
N GLU A 270 24.48 -15.59 2.12
CA GLU A 270 25.73 -14.86 1.85
C GLU A 270 25.90 -13.75 2.89
#